data_AF-A0A9E5W1F6-F1
#
_entry.id   AF-A0A9E5W1F6-F1
#
_cell.length_a   1.000
_cell.length_b   1.000
_cell.length_c   1.000
_cell.angle_alpha   90.00
_cell.angle_beta   90.00
_cell.angle_gamma   90.00
#
_symmetry.space_group_name_H-M   'P 1'
#
loop_
_entity.id
_entity.type
_entity.pdbx_description
1 polymer ?
#
loop_
_entity_poly.entity_id
_entity_poly.type
_entity_poly.pdbx_seq_one_letter_code
_entity_poly.pdbx_strand_id
1 'polypeptide(L)'
;MIILEKMLQGYNDGRSKSFYCLAATLLTLKSLKEAIVKSEQAIEERSIGKDDIKGKVKILKEILNQIALEENEELKYRKSINR
;
A
#
# COMPACT_ATOMS: atom_id res chain seq x y z
N MET A 1 4.23 -14.05 5.09
CA MET A 1 4.94 -12.97 4.34
C MET A 1 4.83 -11.71 5.18
N ILE A 2 5.80 -11.47 6.07
CA ILE A 2 5.67 -10.55 7.22
C ILE A 2 5.22 -9.13 6.82
N ILE A 3 5.66 -8.64 5.66
CA ILE A 3 5.35 -7.27 5.21
C ILE A 3 3.88 -7.10 4.80
N LEU A 4 3.28 -8.09 4.14
CA LEU A 4 1.87 -8.05 3.76
C LEU A 4 0.98 -8.17 4.99
N GLU A 5 1.36 -8.99 5.96
CA GLU A 5 0.66 -9.09 7.24
C GLU A 5 0.68 -7.73 7.97
N LYS A 6 1.83 -7.03 7.99
CA LYS A 6 1.93 -5.68 8.56
C LYS A 6 1.00 -4.68 7.86
N MET A 7 0.95 -4.70 6.52
CA MET A 7 0.01 -3.86 5.75
C MET A 7 -1.45 -4.19 6.08
N LEU A 8 -1.80 -5.48 6.17
CA LEU A 8 -3.17 -5.92 6.45
C LEU A 8 -3.61 -5.67 7.90
N GLN A 9 -2.69 -5.67 8.86
CA GLN A 9 -3.03 -5.36 10.26
C GLN A 9 -3.18 -3.85 10.50
N GLY A 10 -2.36 -3.02 9.87
CA GLY A 10 -2.35 -1.57 10.10
C GLY A 10 -3.27 -0.75 9.20
N TYR A 11 -3.62 -1.29 8.02
CA TYR A 11 -4.20 -0.49 6.92
C TYR A 11 -5.35 -1.21 6.19
N ASN A 12 -5.99 -2.20 6.80
CA ASN A 12 -7.08 -2.93 6.13
C ASN A 12 -8.46 -2.35 6.49
N ASP A 13 -9.17 -1.86 5.48
CA ASP A 13 -10.57 -1.42 5.55
C ASP A 13 -11.58 -2.50 5.12
N GLY A 14 -11.11 -3.75 4.95
CA GLY A 14 -11.89 -4.88 4.45
C GLY A 14 -12.02 -4.94 2.93
N ARG A 15 -11.59 -3.91 2.19
CA ARG A 15 -11.71 -3.83 0.71
C ARG A 15 -10.38 -3.72 -0.01
N SER A 16 -9.32 -3.37 0.71
CA SER A 16 -8.00 -3.08 0.13
C SER A 16 -7.06 -4.28 0.06
N LYS A 17 -7.49 -5.47 0.51
CA LYS A 17 -6.66 -6.67 0.54
C LYS A 17 -6.05 -7.02 -0.81
N SER A 18 -6.86 -7.04 -1.87
CA SER A 18 -6.40 -7.35 -3.23
C SER A 18 -5.34 -6.37 -3.73
N PHE A 19 -5.49 -5.08 -3.40
CA PHE A 19 -4.49 -4.06 -3.73
C PHE A 19 -3.15 -4.33 -3.02
N TYR A 20 -3.18 -4.68 -1.73
CA TYR A 20 -1.94 -4.99 -1.00
C TYR A 20 -1.27 -6.28 -1.47
N CYS A 21 -2.04 -7.30 -1.86
CA CYS A 21 -1.49 -8.50 -2.48
C CYS A 21 -0.81 -8.17 -3.82
N LEU A 22 -1.44 -7.31 -4.65
CA LEU A 22 -0.86 -6.86 -5.91
C LEU A 22 0.44 -6.09 -5.68
N ALA A 23 0.44 -5.11 -4.77
CA ALA A 23 1.63 -4.36 -4.40
C ALA A 23 2.75 -5.28 -3.90
N ALA A 24 2.43 -6.26 -3.07
CA ALA A 24 3.43 -7.20 -2.56
C ALA A 24 3.94 -8.21 -3.60
N THR A 25 3.23 -8.36 -4.73
CA THR A 25 3.65 -9.21 -5.85
C THR A 25 4.55 -8.45 -6.83
N LEU A 26 4.23 -7.18 -7.07
CA LEU A 26 4.92 -6.37 -8.09
C LEU A 26 6.11 -5.58 -7.55
N LEU A 27 6.06 -5.13 -6.30
CA LEU A 27 7.09 -4.26 -5.74
C LEU A 27 8.18 -5.04 -5.00
N THR A 28 9.39 -4.48 -5.02
CA THR A 28 10.50 -5.06 -4.27
C THR A 28 10.27 -4.99 -2.76
N LEU A 29 10.86 -5.93 -2.00
CA LEU A 29 10.76 -5.92 -0.53
C LEU A 29 11.31 -4.61 0.08
N LYS A 30 12.33 -4.02 -0.53
CA LYS A 30 12.90 -2.73 -0.10
C LYS A 30 11.83 -1.63 -0.22
N SER A 31 11.18 -1.54 -1.36
CA SER A 31 10.12 -0.58 -1.66
C SER A 31 8.91 -0.74 -0.74
N LEU A 32 8.49 -1.97 -0.43
CA LEU A 32 7.40 -2.21 0.52
C LEU A 32 7.76 -1.75 1.95
N LYS A 33 9.00 -1.97 2.39
CA LYS A 33 9.47 -1.49 3.70
C LYS A 33 9.50 0.04 3.75
N GLU A 34 10.01 0.66 2.68
CA GLU A 34 10.04 2.10 2.54
C GLU A 34 8.62 2.70 2.55
N ALA A 35 7.67 2.08 1.84
CA ALA A 35 6.28 2.50 1.83
C ALA A 35 5.67 2.54 3.24
N ILE A 36 5.95 1.54 4.06
CA ILE A 36 5.47 1.49 5.45
C ILE A 36 6.08 2.62 6.28
N VAL A 37 7.41 2.81 6.22
CA VAL A 37 8.08 3.88 6.98
C VAL A 37 7.54 5.26 6.58
N LYS A 38 7.44 5.54 5.27
CA LYS A 38 6.87 6.79 4.75
C LYS A 38 5.41 6.98 5.20
N SER A 39 4.64 5.89 5.26
CA SER A 39 3.24 5.94 5.69
C SER A 39 3.13 6.24 7.19
N GLU A 40 3.95 5.61 8.02
CA GLU A 40 4.01 5.85 9.46
C GLU A 40 4.35 7.32 9.75
N GLN A 41 5.36 7.88 9.06
CA GLN A 41 5.73 9.30 9.16
C GLN A 41 4.59 10.23 8.72
N ALA A 42 3.99 9.98 7.55
CA ALA A 42 2.89 10.81 7.05
C ALA A 42 1.64 10.76 7.94
N ILE A 43 1.37 9.64 8.61
CA ILE A 43 0.28 9.49 9.58
C ILE A 43 0.53 10.39 10.80
N GLU A 44 1.77 10.40 11.31
CA GLU A 44 2.17 11.23 12.44
C GLU A 44 2.12 12.71 12.10
N GLU A 45 2.73 13.13 10.98
CA GLU A 45 2.75 14.52 10.51
C GLU A 45 1.34 15.08 10.28
N ARG A 46 0.45 14.26 9.72
CA ARG A 46 -0.95 14.66 9.45
C ARG A 46 -1.87 14.46 10.64
N SER A 47 -1.35 14.05 11.80
CA SER A 47 -2.12 13.79 13.03
C SER A 47 -3.33 12.86 12.79
N ILE A 48 -3.17 11.86 11.92
CA ILE A 48 -4.25 10.91 11.61
C ILE A 48 -4.50 10.03 12.84
N GLY A 49 -5.74 10.08 13.34
CA GLY A 49 -6.15 9.33 14.52
C GLY A 49 -5.94 7.83 14.36
N LYS A 50 -5.69 7.14 15.49
CA LYS A 50 -5.49 5.68 15.49
C LYS A 50 -6.68 4.92 14.89
N ASP A 51 -7.88 5.45 15.07
CA ASP A 51 -9.14 4.85 14.59
C ASP A 51 -9.51 5.27 13.16
N ASP A 52 -8.78 6.23 12.55
CA ASP A 52 -9.00 6.65 11.17
C ASP A 52 -8.33 5.69 10.19
N ILE A 53 -8.92 4.50 10.06
CA ILE A 53 -8.47 3.48 9.11
C ILE A 53 -8.52 3.99 7.68
N LYS A 54 -9.52 4.82 7.32
CA LYS A 54 -9.66 5.33 5.95
C LYS A 54 -8.52 6.28 5.58
N GLY A 55 -8.15 7.19 6.49
CA GLY A 55 -7.00 8.08 6.32
C GLY A 55 -5.70 7.30 6.15
N LYS A 56 -5.48 6.29 6.99
CA LYS A 56 -4.31 5.40 6.91
C LYS A 56 -4.25 4.64 5.58
N VAL A 57 -5.36 4.02 5.16
CA VAL A 57 -5.47 3.32 3.88
C VAL A 57 -5.14 4.24 2.72
N LYS A 58 -5.67 5.47 2.73
CA LYS A 58 -5.44 6.46 1.68
C LYS A 58 -3.96 6.80 1.57
N ILE A 59 -3.31 7.12 2.70
CA ILE A 59 -1.88 7.45 2.75
C ILE A 59 -1.03 6.30 2.19
N LEU A 60 -1.22 5.07 2.68
CA LEU A 60 -0.43 3.93 2.23
C LEU A 60 -0.65 3.65 0.73
N LYS A 61 -1.89 3.77 0.24
CA LYS A 61 -2.18 3.59 -1.19
C LYS A 61 -1.52 4.66 -2.06
N GLU A 62 -1.54 5.92 -1.65
CA GLU A 62 -0.88 7.01 -2.37
C GLU A 62 0.63 6.76 -2.49
N ILE A 63 1.27 6.38 -1.38
CA ILE A 63 2.70 6.09 -1.34
C ILE A 63 3.06 4.86 -2.17
N LEU A 64 2.28 3.76 -2.05
CA LEU A 64 2.52 2.56 -2.85
C LEU A 64 2.36 2.82 -4.35
N ASN A 65 1.42 3.66 -4.76
CA ASN A 65 1.28 4.04 -6.17
C ASN A 65 2.46 4.89 -6.65
N GLN A 66 2.96 5.82 -5.84
CA GLN A 66 4.16 6.59 -6.20
C GLN A 66 5.39 5.69 -6.38
N ILE A 67 5.62 4.77 -5.44
CA ILE A 67 6.74 3.83 -5.52
C ILE A 67 6.58 2.87 -6.71
N ALA A 68 5.36 2.44 -7.00
CA ALA A 68 5.10 1.63 -8.20
C ALA A 68 5.48 2.37 -9.48
N LEU A 69 5.16 3.66 -9.60
CA LEU A 69 5.57 4.47 -10.74
C LEU A 69 7.10 4.57 -10.85
N GLU A 70 7.82 4.67 -9.73
CA GLU A 70 9.29 4.65 -9.69
C GLU A 70 9.87 3.31 -10.15
N GLU A 71 9.19 2.19 -9.87
CA GLU A 71 9.57 0.84 -10.32
C GLU A 71 9.01 0.47 -11.71
N ASN A 72 8.35 1.42 -12.42
CA ASN A 72 7.65 1.19 -13.69
C ASN A 72 6.51 0.15 -13.63
N GLU A 73 5.93 -0.02 -12.44
CA GLU A 73 4.80 -0.90 -12.18
C GLU A 73 3.49 -0.11 -12.08
N GLU A 74 2.35 -0.78 -12.32
CA GLU A 74 1.02 -0.21 -12.11
C GLU A 74 0.21 -1.10 -11.16
N LEU A 75 -0.20 -0.54 -10.01
CA LEU A 75 -1.01 -1.24 -9.02
C LEU A 75 -2.51 -1.25 -9.38
N LYS A 76 -2.82 -1.58 -10.63
CA LYS A 76 -4.18 -1.81 -11.12
C LYS A 76 -4.26 -3.17 -11.77
N TYR A 77 -5.40 -3.84 -11.57
CA TYR A 77 -5.70 -5.03 -12.35
C TYR A 77 -5.81 -4.63 -13.84
N ARG A 78 -4.87 -5.08 -14.66
CA ARG A 78 -5.02 -5.04 -16.12
C ARG A 78 -6.23 -5.92 -16.46
N LYS A 79 -7.22 -5.39 -17.19
CA LYS A 79 -8.24 -6.26 -17.80
C LYS A 79 -7.50 -7.29 -18.65
N SER A 80 -7.86 -8.56 -18.49
CA SER A 80 -7.45 -9.62 -19.41
C SER A 80 -7.68 -9.12 -20.84
N ILE A 81 -6.61 -8.99 -21.63
CA ILE A 81 -6.75 -9.03 -23.08
C ILE A 81 -7.09 -10.49 -23.37
N ASN A 82 -8.39 -10.80 -23.48
CA ASN A 82 -8.83 -12.09 -23.98
C ASN A 82 -8.18 -12.26 -25.36
N ARG A 83 -7.20 -13.18 -25.45
CA ARG A 83 -6.66 -13.70 -26.70
C ARG A 83 -7.51 -14.86 -27.19
#